data_AF-A0A6A2YN80-F1
#
_entry.id   AF-A0A6A2YN80-F1
#
_cell.length_a   1.000
_cell.length_b   1.000
_cell.length_c   1.000
_cell.angle_alpha   90.00
_cell.angle_beta   90.00
_cell.angle_gamma   90.00
#
_symmetry.space_group_name_H-M   'P 1'
#
loop_
_entity.id
_entity.type
_entity.pdbx_description
1 polymer ?
#
loop_
_entity_poly.entity_id
_entity_poly.type
_entity_poly.pdbx_seq_one_letter_code
_entity_poly.pdbx_strand_id
1 'polypeptide(L)'
;MAAAAKHLTPVVLELGGKCPVIVDSGIDLQVATRRIIAGKWGCNNGQACISPDYIITTKDYALELVRLPVQVYICNPFLFNHFSHALFILQVDSFKCELERFYGKNPLESKDLSRIVNSNHFARLLKLLDEDKVSSKIVYGGERDETNLKIAPTILLDVPQDSLIMSEEIFGPLLPIITIDKVEDSFDLINFLEQSH
;
A
#
# COMPACT_ATOMS: atom_id res chain seq x y z
N MET A 1 -14.78 9.36 -26.60
CA MET A 1 -16.25 9.40 -26.82
C MET A 1 -16.68 10.42 -27.88
N ALA A 2 -16.18 11.66 -27.88
CA ALA A 2 -16.58 12.71 -28.83
C ALA A 2 -16.46 12.33 -30.32
N ALA A 3 -15.42 11.57 -30.71
CA ALA A 3 -15.28 11.07 -32.07
C ALA A 3 -16.35 10.03 -32.45
N ALA A 4 -16.67 9.11 -31.55
CA ALA A 4 -17.69 8.08 -31.75
C ALA A 4 -19.11 8.65 -31.79
N ALA A 5 -19.37 9.71 -31.00
CA ALA A 5 -20.66 10.39 -30.97
C ALA A 5 -21.07 10.96 -32.34
N LYS A 6 -20.11 11.42 -33.15
CA LYS A 6 -20.37 11.95 -34.51
C LYS A 6 -20.97 10.91 -35.45
N HIS A 7 -20.76 9.63 -35.18
CA HIS A 7 -21.15 8.52 -36.05
C HIS A 7 -22.05 7.50 -35.35
N LEU A 8 -22.59 7.83 -34.17
CA LEU A 8 -23.38 6.93 -33.32
C LEU A 8 -22.69 5.57 -33.13
N THR A 9 -21.37 5.56 -33.11
CA THR A 9 -20.59 4.33 -33.00
C THR A 9 -20.64 3.88 -31.55
N PRO A 10 -21.09 2.65 -31.26
CA PRO A 10 -21.04 2.12 -29.91
C PRO A 10 -19.58 2.02 -29.47
N VAL A 11 -19.33 2.33 -28.20
CA VAL A 11 -18.00 2.26 -27.60
C VAL A 11 -18.04 1.37 -26.37
N VAL A 12 -16.93 0.64 -26.17
CA VAL A 12 -16.61 -0.03 -24.92
C VAL A 12 -15.38 0.69 -24.36
N LEU A 13 -15.46 1.13 -23.12
CA LEU A 13 -14.39 1.85 -22.44
C LEU A 13 -14.02 1.07 -21.18
N GLU A 14 -12.80 0.53 -21.16
CA GLU A 14 -12.19 -0.05 -19.96
C GLU A 14 -11.27 1.03 -19.37
N LEU A 15 -11.75 1.71 -18.35
CA LEU A 15 -11.02 2.77 -17.65
C LEU A 15 -10.41 2.23 -16.36
N GLY A 16 -9.43 2.95 -15.83
CA GLY A 16 -8.86 2.68 -14.52
C GLY A 16 -9.76 3.17 -13.39
N GLY A 17 -9.26 3.03 -12.17
CA GLY A 17 -9.94 3.46 -10.96
C GLY A 17 -9.17 3.02 -9.72
N LYS A 18 -9.60 3.47 -8.54
CA LYS A 18 -8.96 3.05 -7.29
C LYS A 18 -9.56 1.71 -6.86
N CYS A 19 -8.83 0.61 -7.01
CA CYS A 19 -9.29 -0.71 -6.56
C CYS A 19 -9.02 -0.91 -5.06
N PRO A 20 -10.05 -0.93 -4.18
CA PRO A 20 -9.86 -1.22 -2.76
C PRO A 20 -9.53 -2.69 -2.53
N VAL A 21 -8.74 -2.94 -1.48
CA VAL A 21 -8.60 -4.27 -0.87
C VAL A 21 -9.05 -4.17 0.58
N ILE A 22 -10.14 -4.86 0.92
CA ILE A 22 -10.62 -4.95 2.31
C ILE A 22 -9.96 -6.18 2.95
N VAL A 23 -9.39 -6.00 4.12
CA VAL A 23 -8.71 -7.05 4.89
C VAL A 23 -9.32 -7.10 6.29
N ASP A 24 -9.81 -8.27 6.68
CA ASP A 24 -10.45 -8.52 7.98
C ASP A 24 -9.67 -9.57 8.80
N SER A 25 -9.84 -9.49 10.12
CA SER A 25 -9.38 -10.47 11.09
C SER A 25 -10.09 -11.80 10.87
N GLY A 26 -9.33 -12.87 10.60
CA GLY A 26 -9.88 -14.21 10.32
C GLY A 26 -9.39 -14.84 9.02
N ILE A 27 -8.57 -14.13 8.24
CA ILE A 27 -7.92 -14.66 7.05
C ILE A 27 -6.52 -15.22 7.33
N ASP A 28 -6.02 -16.06 6.43
CA ASP A 28 -4.60 -16.43 6.40
C ASP A 28 -3.76 -15.24 5.94
N LEU A 29 -3.09 -14.60 6.91
CA LEU A 29 -2.27 -13.41 6.69
C LEU A 29 -1.15 -13.62 5.66
N GLN A 30 -0.50 -14.79 5.65
CA GLN A 30 0.61 -15.04 4.71
C GLN A 30 0.09 -15.15 3.28
N VAL A 31 -1.01 -15.90 3.08
CA VAL A 31 -1.63 -16.03 1.76
C VAL A 31 -2.18 -14.69 1.28
N ALA A 32 -2.85 -13.95 2.16
CA ALA A 32 -3.38 -12.63 1.84
C ALA A 32 -2.27 -11.65 1.43
N THR A 33 -1.22 -11.55 2.25
CA THR A 33 -0.07 -10.66 2.00
C THR A 33 0.60 -10.98 0.67
N ARG A 34 0.87 -12.28 0.40
CA ARG A 34 1.46 -12.72 -0.87
C ARG A 34 0.61 -12.32 -2.07
N ARG A 35 -0.71 -12.49 -1.99
CA ARG A 35 -1.63 -12.14 -3.09
C ARG A 35 -1.69 -10.64 -3.32
N ILE A 36 -1.75 -9.85 -2.25
CA ILE A 36 -1.75 -8.38 -2.34
C ILE A 36 -0.44 -7.92 -2.97
N ILE A 37 0.71 -8.45 -2.53
CA ILE A 37 2.01 -8.09 -3.08
C ILE A 37 2.12 -8.46 -4.56
N ALA A 38 1.71 -9.67 -4.93
CA ALA A 38 1.71 -10.11 -6.32
C ALA A 38 0.81 -9.24 -7.20
N GLY A 39 -0.37 -8.84 -6.70
CA GLY A 39 -1.28 -7.95 -7.41
C GLY A 39 -0.73 -6.53 -7.55
N LYS A 40 -0.16 -5.97 -6.48
CA LYS A 40 0.33 -4.59 -6.45
C LYS A 40 1.67 -4.43 -7.17
N TRP A 41 2.70 -5.17 -6.77
CA TRP A 41 4.05 -4.96 -7.30
C TRP A 41 4.44 -5.98 -8.35
N GLY A 42 3.91 -7.21 -8.24
CA GLY A 42 4.18 -8.28 -9.21
C GLY A 42 3.70 -7.95 -10.63
N CYS A 43 2.57 -7.24 -10.75
CA CYS A 43 2.07 -6.78 -12.04
C CYS A 43 2.62 -5.39 -12.39
N ASN A 44 3.71 -5.35 -13.16
CA ASN A 44 4.29 -4.12 -13.72
C ASN A 44 4.55 -2.99 -12.68
N ASN A 45 4.91 -3.38 -11.45
CA ASN A 45 5.17 -2.46 -10.35
C ASN A 45 3.99 -1.49 -10.04
N GLY A 46 2.75 -1.99 -10.13
CA GLY A 46 1.53 -1.26 -9.78
C GLY A 46 0.90 -0.47 -10.93
N GLN A 47 1.47 -0.57 -12.13
CA GLN A 47 0.99 0.09 -13.34
C GLN A 47 0.00 -0.83 -14.07
N ALA A 48 -1.10 -1.17 -13.41
CA ALA A 48 -2.18 -1.99 -13.94
C ALA A 48 -3.54 -1.47 -13.43
N CYS A 49 -4.54 -1.43 -14.31
CA CYS A 49 -5.87 -0.86 -14.02
C CYS A 49 -6.63 -1.58 -12.90
N ILE A 50 -6.27 -2.83 -12.60
CA ILE A 50 -6.87 -3.64 -11.53
C ILE A 50 -5.91 -3.87 -10.36
N SER A 51 -4.77 -3.15 -10.34
CA SER A 51 -3.82 -3.24 -9.24
C SER A 51 -4.52 -2.79 -7.95
N PRO A 52 -4.28 -3.45 -6.81
CA PRO A 52 -4.62 -2.91 -5.51
C PRO A 52 -4.17 -1.45 -5.42
N ASP A 53 -5.08 -0.52 -5.18
CA ASP A 53 -4.73 0.89 -5.10
C ASP A 53 -4.53 1.31 -3.65
N TYR A 54 -5.39 0.83 -2.75
CA TYR A 54 -5.29 1.03 -1.30
C TYR A 54 -5.89 -0.16 -0.53
N ILE A 55 -5.49 -0.31 0.73
CA ILE A 55 -6.04 -1.30 1.66
C ILE A 55 -6.95 -0.59 2.67
N ILE A 56 -8.06 -1.23 3.01
CA ILE A 56 -8.89 -0.89 4.16
C ILE A 56 -8.84 -2.05 5.15
N THR A 57 -8.58 -1.76 6.42
CA THR A 57 -8.49 -2.78 7.48
C THR A 57 -8.82 -2.17 8.84
N THR A 58 -9.05 -2.99 9.86
CA THR A 58 -9.17 -2.48 11.24
C THR A 58 -7.81 -2.03 11.78
N LYS A 59 -7.83 -1.08 12.73
CA LYS A 59 -6.61 -0.55 13.39
C LYS A 59 -5.72 -1.66 13.95
N ASP A 60 -6.32 -2.61 14.66
CA ASP A 60 -5.59 -3.72 15.27
C ASP A 60 -4.88 -4.57 14.21
N TYR A 61 -5.56 -4.83 13.08
CA TYR A 61 -5.03 -5.69 12.03
C TYR A 61 -4.02 -4.98 11.12
N ALA A 62 -4.09 -3.65 10.97
CA ALA A 62 -3.03 -2.89 10.29
C ALA A 62 -1.66 -3.05 10.96
N LEU A 63 -1.63 -3.16 12.30
CA LEU A 63 -0.40 -3.42 13.04
C LEU A 63 0.17 -4.82 12.76
N GLU A 64 -0.69 -5.81 12.49
CA GLU A 64 -0.25 -7.14 12.07
C GLU A 64 0.28 -7.16 10.63
N LEU A 65 -0.30 -6.35 9.73
CA LEU A 65 0.10 -6.27 8.32
C LEU A 65 1.48 -5.61 8.14
N VAL A 66 1.70 -4.47 8.79
CA VAL A 66 2.82 -3.54 8.50
C VAL A 66 3.83 -3.45 9.63
N ARG A 67 3.42 -3.74 10.85
CA ARG A 67 4.19 -3.60 12.08
C ARG A 67 5.01 -2.30 12.17
N LEU A 68 4.37 -1.23 12.66
CA LEU A 68 5.10 -0.11 13.22
C LEU A 68 5.89 -0.56 14.48
N PRO A 69 7.10 -0.03 14.73
CA PRO A 69 7.79 -0.24 16.00
C PRO A 69 7.01 0.48 17.11
N VAL A 70 6.01 -0.19 17.69
CA VAL A 70 5.40 0.27 18.94
C VAL A 70 6.33 -0.13 20.06
N GLN A 71 7.01 0.84 20.63
CA GLN A 71 7.76 0.65 21.86
C GLN A 71 6.75 0.44 23.00
N VAL A 72 6.41 -0.82 23.27
CA VAL A 72 5.63 -1.18 24.46
C VAL A 72 6.54 -0.97 25.66
N TYR A 73 6.47 0.22 26.26
CA TYR A 73 6.95 0.44 27.61
C TYR A 73 6.02 -0.30 28.56
N ILE A 74 6.43 -1.49 29.01
CA ILE A 74 5.81 -2.10 30.18
C ILE A 74 6.21 -1.26 31.40
N CYS A 75 5.36 -0.30 31.76
CA CYS A 75 5.44 0.37 33.05
C CYS A 75 4.80 -0.53 34.12
N ASN A 76 5.61 -1.37 34.77
CA ASN A 76 5.34 -1.73 36.17
C ASN A 76 6.67 -2.02 36.94
N PRO A 77 7.07 -1.16 37.89
CA PRO A 77 8.37 -1.23 38.55
C PRO A 77 8.35 -2.02 39.88
N PHE A 78 7.82 -3.25 39.93
CA PHE A 78 7.76 -3.98 41.23
C PHE A 78 8.00 -5.50 41.26
N LEU A 79 8.30 -6.16 40.14
CA LEU A 79 8.52 -7.62 40.14
C LEU A 79 9.79 -8.01 39.37
N PHE A 80 10.94 -7.62 39.88
CA PHE A 80 12.24 -8.19 39.50
C PHE A 80 12.65 -9.19 40.57
N ASN A 81 12.53 -10.50 40.28
CA ASN A 81 13.46 -11.54 40.74
C ASN A 81 13.02 -12.92 40.26
N HIS A 82 13.18 -13.20 38.96
CA HIS A 82 13.69 -14.48 38.43
C HIS A 82 13.68 -14.40 36.90
N PHE A 83 14.86 -14.11 36.34
CA PHE A 83 15.12 -14.15 34.91
C PHE A 83 14.98 -15.59 34.40
N SER A 84 13.93 -15.85 33.61
CA SER A 84 13.88 -16.92 32.59
C SER A 84 12.67 -16.75 31.67
N HIS A 85 12.39 -15.54 31.17
CA HIS A 85 11.51 -15.37 30.00
C HIS A 85 12.25 -14.47 29.02
N ALA A 86 13.07 -15.09 28.17
CA ALA A 86 13.42 -14.48 26.90
C ALA A 86 12.10 -14.18 26.19
N LEU A 87 11.78 -12.90 26.03
CA LEU A 87 10.68 -12.46 25.21
C LEU A 87 11.05 -12.78 23.76
N PHE A 88 10.75 -14.02 23.33
CA PHE A 88 10.91 -14.46 21.97
C PHE A 88 9.80 -13.81 21.13
N ILE A 89 9.95 -12.52 20.84
CA ILE A 89 9.10 -11.86 19.85
C ILE A 89 9.64 -12.23 18.46
N LEU A 90 9.43 -13.47 18.03
CA LEU A 90 9.40 -13.79 16.60
C LEU A 90 8.05 -13.30 16.06
N GLN A 91 7.92 -12.00 15.80
CA GLN A 91 6.76 -11.45 15.11
C GLN A 91 7.24 -10.88 13.77
N VAL A 92 6.91 -11.61 12.72
CA VAL A 92 7.30 -11.39 11.33
C VAL A 92 6.44 -10.24 10.78
N ASP A 93 7.06 -9.15 10.34
CA ASP A 93 6.40 -8.14 9.50
C ASP A 93 6.06 -8.81 8.16
N SER A 94 4.79 -9.16 7.98
CA SER A 94 4.37 -10.05 6.89
C SER A 94 4.65 -9.40 5.52
N PHE A 95 4.34 -8.10 5.38
CA PHE A 95 4.59 -7.38 4.14
C PHE A 95 6.08 -7.27 3.85
N LYS A 96 6.89 -6.83 4.82
CA LYS A 96 8.34 -6.71 4.62
C LYS A 96 8.99 -8.06 4.30
N CYS A 97 8.70 -9.10 5.07
CA CYS A 97 9.30 -10.40 4.85
C CYS A 97 8.92 -11.00 3.50
N GLU A 98 7.69 -10.79 3.04
CA GLU A 98 7.27 -11.26 1.73
C GLU A 98 7.82 -10.37 0.60
N LEU A 99 7.91 -9.05 0.76
CA LEU A 99 8.58 -8.17 -0.21
C LEU A 99 10.07 -8.49 -0.36
N GLU A 100 10.77 -8.77 0.74
CA GLU A 100 12.16 -9.24 0.72
C GLU A 100 12.30 -10.59 0.00
N ARG A 101 11.28 -11.46 0.05
CA ARG A 101 11.27 -12.72 -0.72
C ARG A 101 11.07 -12.49 -2.22
N PHE A 102 10.24 -11.51 -2.59
CA PHE A 102 9.97 -11.19 -3.99
C PHE A 102 11.13 -10.43 -4.65
N TYR A 103 11.71 -9.44 -3.97
CA TYR A 103 12.65 -8.50 -4.58
C TYR A 103 14.02 -8.45 -3.89
N GLY A 104 14.24 -9.24 -2.84
CA GLY A 104 15.45 -9.16 -2.02
C GLY A 104 15.46 -7.96 -1.09
N LYS A 105 16.56 -7.76 -0.38
CA LYS A 105 16.73 -6.65 0.59
C LYS A 105 16.81 -5.28 -0.07
N ASN A 106 17.24 -5.22 -1.33
CA ASN A 106 17.39 -4.01 -2.11
C ASN A 106 16.49 -4.08 -3.36
N PRO A 107 15.20 -3.70 -3.28
CA PRO A 107 14.28 -3.87 -4.38
C PRO A 107 14.70 -3.17 -5.69
N LEU A 108 15.37 -2.01 -5.61
CA LEU A 108 15.81 -1.26 -6.79
C LEU A 108 16.83 -2.02 -7.67
N GLU A 109 17.65 -2.88 -7.05
CA GLU A 109 18.64 -3.71 -7.73
C GLU A 109 18.02 -5.00 -8.30
N SER A 110 16.79 -5.33 -7.88
CA SER A 110 16.09 -6.51 -8.39
C SER A 110 15.82 -6.40 -9.88
N LYS A 111 16.04 -7.52 -10.58
CA LYS A 111 15.73 -7.69 -12.00
C LYS A 111 14.23 -7.84 -12.24
N ASP A 112 13.50 -8.30 -11.23
CA ASP A 112 12.06 -8.56 -11.30
C ASP A 112 11.24 -7.30 -10.99
N LEU A 113 11.88 -6.24 -10.48
CA LEU A 113 11.23 -4.95 -10.27
C LEU A 113 11.16 -4.15 -11.57
N SER A 114 9.93 -3.94 -12.05
CA SER A 114 9.66 -3.17 -13.27
C SER A 114 9.86 -1.67 -13.06
N ARG A 115 10.35 -0.99 -14.10
CA ARG A 115 10.47 0.48 -14.13
C ARG A 115 9.11 1.14 -14.35
N ILE A 116 9.02 2.41 -13.95
CA ILE A 116 7.93 3.30 -14.31
C ILE A 116 7.99 3.63 -15.80
N VAL A 117 6.82 3.73 -16.42
CA VAL A 117 6.64 3.85 -17.88
C VAL A 117 7.44 5.00 -18.49
N ASN A 118 7.47 6.17 -17.84
CA ASN A 118 8.20 7.36 -18.28
C ASN A 118 8.50 8.32 -17.11
N SER A 119 9.31 9.35 -17.38
CA SER A 119 9.73 10.37 -16.40
C SER A 119 8.56 11.23 -15.90
N ASN A 120 7.56 11.53 -16.72
CA ASN A 120 6.41 12.33 -16.31
C ASN A 120 5.58 11.59 -15.26
N HIS A 121 5.32 10.30 -15.46
CA HIS A 121 4.60 9.47 -14.49
C HIS A 121 5.41 9.24 -13.22
N PHE A 122 6.72 9.07 -13.36
CA PHE A 122 7.64 9.00 -12.23
C PHE A 122 7.57 10.28 -11.38
N ALA A 123 7.68 11.46 -12.00
CA ALA A 123 7.56 12.74 -11.32
C ALA A 123 6.17 12.94 -10.66
N ARG A 124 5.10 12.46 -11.31
CA ARG A 124 3.75 12.45 -10.71
C ARG A 124 3.72 11.63 -9.43
N LEU A 125 4.25 10.41 -9.45
CA LEU A 125 4.33 9.54 -8.26
C LEU A 125 5.17 10.15 -7.14
N LEU A 126 6.29 10.82 -7.49
CA LEU A 126 7.09 11.53 -6.49
C LEU A 126 6.31 12.69 -5.85
N LYS A 127 5.54 13.44 -6.64
CA LYS A 127 4.68 14.51 -6.10
C LYS A 127 3.65 13.97 -5.11
N LEU A 128 3.09 12.78 -5.33
CA LEU A 128 2.19 12.13 -4.37
C LEU A 128 2.91 11.73 -3.08
N LEU A 129 4.14 11.20 -3.19
CA LEU A 129 4.94 10.79 -2.03
C LEU A 129 5.49 11.95 -1.21
N ASP A 130 5.94 13.01 -1.89
CA ASP A 130 6.60 14.17 -1.28
C ASP A 130 5.59 15.19 -0.69
N GLU A 131 4.28 14.96 -0.83
CA GLU A 131 3.27 15.76 -0.13
C GLU A 131 3.51 15.69 1.39
N ASP A 132 3.60 16.85 2.08
CA ASP A 132 4.01 16.94 3.49
C ASP A 132 3.20 16.01 4.42
N LYS A 133 1.89 15.90 4.18
CA LYS A 133 1.01 15.04 4.99
C LYS A 133 1.15 13.55 4.68
N VAL A 134 1.76 13.18 3.55
CA VAL A 134 1.89 11.81 3.05
C VAL A 134 3.28 11.24 3.33
N SER A 135 4.34 12.03 3.13
CA SER A 135 5.72 11.61 3.35
C SER A 135 5.98 11.11 4.78
N SER A 136 5.37 11.75 5.78
CA SER A 136 5.44 11.34 7.20
C SER A 136 4.70 10.03 7.53
N LYS A 137 3.93 9.50 6.57
CA LYS A 137 3.13 8.28 6.70
C LYS A 137 3.78 7.06 6.08
N ILE A 138 4.94 7.21 5.44
CA ILE A 138 5.69 6.09 4.87
C ILE A 138 6.19 5.21 6.01
N VAL A 139 5.80 3.94 5.97
CA VAL A 139 6.14 2.93 6.98
C VAL A 139 7.13 1.90 6.46
N TYR A 140 7.21 1.75 5.13
CA TYR A 140 8.19 0.90 4.44
C TYR A 140 8.46 1.44 3.04
N GLY A 141 9.70 1.32 2.58
CA GLY A 141 10.13 1.70 1.23
C GLY A 141 10.39 3.20 1.08
N GLY A 142 9.99 3.75 -0.06
CA GLY A 142 10.23 5.15 -0.44
C GLY A 142 11.54 5.39 -1.21
N GLU A 143 12.35 4.35 -1.42
CA GLU A 143 13.55 4.47 -2.24
C GLU A 143 13.19 4.69 -3.71
N ARG A 144 13.97 5.55 -4.37
CA ARG A 144 13.75 5.98 -5.74
C ARG A 144 15.05 6.12 -6.51
N ASP A 145 15.02 5.72 -7.77
CA ASP A 145 16.09 5.87 -8.75
C ASP A 145 15.51 6.52 -10.00
N GLU A 146 15.71 7.82 -10.12
CA GLU A 146 15.25 8.62 -11.26
C GLU A 146 15.95 8.26 -12.56
N THR A 147 17.21 7.81 -12.49
CA THR A 147 17.99 7.45 -13.68
C THR A 147 17.41 6.23 -14.37
N ASN A 148 17.02 5.22 -13.58
CA ASN A 148 16.41 3.99 -14.08
C ASN A 148 14.87 4.00 -14.03
N LEU A 149 14.26 5.12 -13.62
CA LEU A 149 12.82 5.27 -13.40
C LEU A 149 12.24 4.18 -12.48
N LYS A 150 12.94 3.83 -11.39
CA LYS A 150 12.47 2.83 -10.44
C LYS A 150 12.04 3.47 -9.13
N ILE A 151 10.90 3.01 -8.61
CA ILE A 151 10.44 3.32 -7.26
C ILE A 151 10.25 1.97 -6.56
N ALA A 152 10.83 1.84 -5.37
CA ALA A 152 10.72 0.63 -4.57
C ALA A 152 9.28 0.45 -4.03
N PRO A 153 8.86 -0.78 -3.72
CA PRO A 153 7.60 -1.03 -3.06
C PRO A 153 7.43 -0.15 -1.81
N THR A 154 6.43 0.72 -1.82
CA THR A 154 6.23 1.73 -0.77
C THR A 154 4.88 1.54 -0.11
N ILE A 155 4.87 1.45 1.21
CA ILE A 155 3.66 1.28 2.02
C ILE A 155 3.48 2.53 2.87
N LEU A 156 2.24 3.03 2.95
CA LEU A 156 1.89 4.19 3.74
C LEU A 156 0.74 3.84 4.68
N LEU A 157 0.82 4.24 5.94
CA LEU A 157 -0.21 3.95 6.94
C LEU A 157 -0.93 5.22 7.38
N ASP A 158 -2.26 5.19 7.36
CA ASP A 158 -3.14 6.27 7.80
C ASP A 158 -2.81 7.60 7.11
N VAL A 159 -2.79 7.56 5.77
CA VAL A 159 -2.75 8.75 4.93
C VAL A 159 -4.06 9.54 5.07
N PRO A 160 -4.02 10.89 5.07
CA PRO A 160 -5.23 11.70 5.11
C PRO A 160 -6.13 11.42 3.90
N GLN A 161 -7.45 11.37 4.12
CA GLN A 161 -8.42 11.12 3.05
C GLN A 161 -8.47 12.26 2.01
N ASP A 162 -8.13 13.48 2.40
CA ASP A 162 -8.08 14.67 1.54
C ASP A 162 -6.76 14.80 0.75
N SER A 163 -5.84 13.84 0.88
CA SER A 163 -4.56 13.87 0.19
C SER A 163 -4.66 13.49 -1.29
N LEU A 164 -3.67 13.90 -2.09
CA LEU A 164 -3.67 13.62 -3.53
C LEU A 164 -3.58 12.11 -3.83
N ILE A 165 -2.86 11.36 -3.00
CA ILE A 165 -2.71 9.90 -3.15
C ILE A 165 -4.05 9.16 -2.95
N MET A 166 -5.00 9.77 -2.22
CA MET A 166 -6.35 9.26 -2.03
C MET A 166 -7.35 9.78 -3.05
N SER A 167 -7.05 10.90 -3.71
CA SER A 167 -7.96 11.58 -4.65
C SER A 167 -7.75 11.21 -6.12
N GLU A 168 -6.66 10.53 -6.48
CA GLU A 168 -6.37 10.09 -7.85
C GLU A 168 -5.97 8.61 -7.88
N GLU A 169 -6.10 7.96 -9.04
CA GLU A 169 -5.53 6.62 -9.26
C GLU A 169 -3.99 6.67 -9.12
N ILE A 170 -3.43 5.78 -8.31
CA ILE A 170 -1.99 5.78 -8.05
C ILE A 170 -1.24 5.23 -9.25
N PHE A 171 -1.70 4.12 -9.82
CA PHE A 171 -1.08 3.49 -11.00
C PHE A 171 0.46 3.34 -10.85
N GLY A 172 0.90 2.85 -9.70
CA GLY A 172 2.31 2.76 -9.34
C GLY A 172 2.53 2.03 -8.01
N PRO A 173 3.78 1.96 -7.53
CA PRO A 173 4.17 1.05 -6.46
C PRO A 173 3.93 1.61 -5.05
N LEU A 174 2.91 2.47 -4.89
CA LEU A 174 2.54 3.08 -3.62
C LEU A 174 1.26 2.42 -3.12
N LEU A 175 1.26 1.92 -1.89
CA LEU A 175 0.12 1.23 -1.29
C LEU A 175 -0.25 1.88 0.04
N PRO A 176 -1.23 2.80 0.03
CA PRO A 176 -1.81 3.33 1.26
C PRO A 176 -2.66 2.27 1.97
N ILE A 177 -2.62 2.31 3.30
CA ILE A 177 -3.42 1.48 4.20
C ILE A 177 -4.21 2.42 5.08
N ILE A 178 -5.53 2.27 5.05
CA ILE A 178 -6.48 3.09 5.79
C ILE A 178 -7.05 2.22 6.90
N THR A 179 -7.00 2.74 8.12
CA THR A 179 -7.62 2.07 9.26
C THR A 179 -9.03 2.57 9.51
N ILE A 180 -9.93 1.63 9.80
CA ILE A 180 -11.29 1.88 10.26
C ILE A 180 -11.54 1.16 11.58
N ASP A 181 -12.63 1.52 12.27
CA ASP A 181 -12.98 0.88 13.55
C ASP A 181 -13.67 -0.46 13.32
N LYS A 182 -14.54 -0.55 12.31
CA LYS A 182 -15.27 -1.77 11.95
C LYS A 182 -15.20 -2.02 10.46
N VAL A 183 -15.09 -3.28 10.05
CA VAL A 183 -14.97 -3.64 8.62
C VAL A 183 -16.20 -3.22 7.82
N GLU A 184 -17.38 -3.18 8.45
CA GLU A 184 -18.63 -2.74 7.82
C GLU A 184 -18.56 -1.28 7.35
N ASP A 185 -17.73 -0.44 7.98
CA ASP A 185 -17.57 0.97 7.62
C ASP A 185 -16.78 1.14 6.30
N SER A 186 -16.20 0.06 5.77
CA SER A 186 -15.43 0.08 4.52
C SER A 186 -16.27 0.48 3.31
N PHE A 187 -17.55 0.07 3.27
CA PHE A 187 -18.43 0.39 2.14
C PHE A 187 -18.71 1.88 2.04
N ASP A 188 -18.97 2.55 3.16
CA ASP A 188 -19.22 3.98 3.20
C ASP A 188 -17.97 4.77 2.77
N LEU A 189 -16.79 4.33 3.20
CA LEU A 189 -15.52 4.91 2.77
C LEU A 189 -15.29 4.74 1.26
N ILE A 190 -15.51 3.55 0.71
CA ILE A 190 -15.35 3.29 -0.73
C ILE A 190 -16.29 4.19 -1.53
N ASN A 191 -17.57 4.23 -1.15
CA ASN A 191 -18.58 5.05 -1.83
C ASN A 191 -18.22 6.55 -1.79
N PHE A 192 -17.67 7.03 -0.68
CA PHE A 192 -17.21 8.41 -0.54
C PHE A 192 -16.03 8.72 -1.49
N LEU A 193 -15.06 7.80 -1.61
CA LEU A 193 -13.91 7.97 -2.48
C LEU A 193 -14.29 7.89 -3.96
N GLU A 194 -15.24 7.04 -4.33
CA GLU A 194 -15.72 6.92 -5.73
C GLU A 194 -16.51 8.15 -6.20
N GLN A 195 -17.31 8.78 -5.32
CA GLN A 195 -18.15 9.94 -5.67
C GLN A 195 -17.36 11.25 -5.81
N SER A 196 -16.08 11.25 -5.41
CA SER A 196 -15.22 12.45 -5.46
C SER A 196 -14.59 12.69 -6.85
N HIS A 197 -14.98 11.90 -7.86
CA HIS A 197 -14.43 11.88 -9.22
C HIS A 197 -15.44 12.29 -10.31
#